data_AF-A0A177AQ44-F1
#
_entry.id   AF-A0A177AQ44-F1
#
_cell.length_a   1.000
_cell.length_b   1.000
_cell.length_c   1.000
_cell.angle_alpha   90.00
_cell.angle_beta   90.00
_cell.angle_gamma   90.00
#
_symmetry.space_group_name_H-M   'P 1'
#
loop_
_entity.id
_entity.type
_entity.pdbx_description
1 polymer ?
#
loop_
_entity_poly.entity_id
_entity_poly.type
_entity_poly.pdbx_seq_one_letter_code
_entity_poly.pdbx_strand_id
1 'polypeptide(L)'
;MERVCKLKIFENYVQSLTSSTYSDWMSRFETQSEVYLTCQKEYNEIVYSKLRLIIMSFLFKPEILIEKCWDYVECALDSDRNELRQHTCNLEDIILTQVTNNSPLLLFSASGYDVTRQIDMIASTRNIEINSVAMGSNESVLQADSIINNCIKYGKWVVIKNVHLAISWIKQLEKKINFVQKNDNFRLILTTSMESILPINVLLFSRILVFEQTIGICGNVMSNLSLAINRKTQMLPVETWRLYFIVTWAHSLFMERNRYCPIGWSQKYTFYQSDLTYAFDVVDSWMSSLCHGRDNIDPNKI
;
A
#
# COMPACT_ATOMS: atom_id res chain seq x y z
N MET A 1 9.90 -24.23 26.40
CA MET A 1 10.93 -25.12 25.81
C MET A 1 10.46 -26.56 25.63
N GLU A 2 9.96 -27.24 26.66
CA GLU A 2 9.56 -28.66 26.55
C GLU A 2 8.60 -29.03 25.40
N ARG A 3 7.69 -28.14 25.01
CA ARG A 3 6.77 -28.38 23.87
C ARG A 3 7.46 -28.23 22.51
N VAL A 4 8.50 -27.42 22.42
CA VAL A 4 9.24 -27.08 21.19
C VAL A 4 10.25 -28.17 20.90
N CYS A 5 10.88 -28.72 21.94
CA CYS A 5 11.78 -29.87 21.86
C CYS A 5 11.10 -31.15 21.38
N LYS A 6 9.76 -31.23 21.43
CA LYS A 6 8.96 -32.35 20.90
C LYS A 6 8.73 -32.27 19.38
N LEU A 7 9.05 -31.14 18.75
CA LEU A 7 8.93 -30.99 17.32
C LEU A 7 10.12 -31.68 16.64
N LYS A 8 9.83 -32.51 15.62
CA LYS A 8 10.86 -33.21 14.82
C LYS A 8 11.94 -32.28 14.26
N ILE A 9 11.58 -31.02 13.97
CA ILE A 9 12.54 -30.04 13.47
C ILE A 9 13.64 -29.69 14.49
N PHE A 10 13.37 -29.84 15.79
CA PHE A 10 14.33 -29.62 16.88
C PHE A 10 14.90 -30.92 17.45
N GLU A 11 14.54 -32.07 16.87
CA GLU A 11 15.11 -33.37 17.19
C GLU A 11 16.63 -33.32 16.92
N ASN A 12 17.44 -33.84 17.84
CA ASN A 12 18.91 -33.74 17.87
C ASN A 12 19.50 -32.32 18.06
N TYR A 13 18.79 -31.25 17.68
CA TYR A 13 19.24 -29.86 17.90
C TYR A 13 19.32 -29.52 19.39
N VAL A 14 18.31 -29.90 20.17
CA VAL A 14 18.28 -29.64 21.63
C VAL A 14 19.33 -30.47 22.36
N GLN A 15 19.62 -31.69 21.89
CA GLN A 15 20.67 -32.55 22.45
C GLN A 15 22.07 -32.00 22.15
N SER A 16 22.24 -31.22 21.07
CA SER A 16 23.50 -30.55 20.73
C SER A 16 23.77 -29.28 21.55
N LEU A 17 22.76 -28.72 22.22
CA LEU A 17 22.88 -27.54 23.08
C LEU A 17 23.34 -27.95 24.49
N THR A 18 24.66 -28.05 24.68
CA THR A 18 25.28 -28.21 26.00
C THR A 18 25.19 -26.93 26.86
N SER A 19 25.38 -27.05 28.18
CA SER A 19 25.31 -25.89 29.10
C SER A 19 26.31 -24.77 28.79
N SER A 20 27.45 -25.09 28.15
CA SER A 20 28.45 -24.10 27.70
C SER A 20 28.06 -23.39 26.40
N THR A 21 27.27 -24.02 25.53
CA THR A 21 26.79 -23.42 24.28
C THR A 21 25.48 -22.65 24.47
N TYR A 22 24.75 -22.90 25.56
CA TYR A 22 23.51 -22.19 25.89
C TYR A 22 23.73 -20.70 26.21
N SER A 23 24.76 -20.35 26.99
CA SER A 23 25.05 -18.94 27.32
C SER A 23 25.52 -18.14 26.11
N ASP A 24 26.31 -18.76 25.24
CA ASP A 24 26.76 -18.20 23.96
C ASP A 24 25.61 -18.11 22.94
N TRP A 25 24.71 -19.10 22.93
CA TRP A 25 23.49 -19.05 22.12
C TRP A 25 22.53 -17.95 22.60
N MET A 26 22.31 -17.83 23.91
CA MET A 26 21.50 -16.77 24.52
C MET A 26 22.11 -15.40 24.28
N SER A 27 23.42 -15.24 24.46
CA SER A 27 24.09 -13.96 24.19
C SER A 27 24.01 -13.56 22.72
N ARG A 28 24.22 -14.49 21.77
CA ARG A 28 24.06 -14.24 20.33
C ARG A 28 22.62 -13.92 19.93
N PHE A 29 21.66 -14.60 20.55
CA PHE A 29 20.25 -14.30 20.39
C PHE A 29 19.89 -12.93 21.00
N GLU A 30 20.53 -12.54 22.10
CA GLU A 30 20.37 -11.27 22.80
C GLU A 30 21.00 -10.09 22.03
N THR A 31 22.19 -10.25 21.46
CA THR A 31 22.97 -9.17 20.81
C THR A 31 22.51 -8.84 19.39
N GLN A 32 21.52 -9.55 18.83
CA GLN A 32 21.08 -9.39 17.43
C GLN A 32 22.22 -9.49 16.40
N SER A 33 23.39 -9.98 16.80
CA SER A 33 24.58 -10.01 15.97
C SER A 33 24.48 -11.24 15.05
N GLU A 34 24.20 -10.97 13.79
CA GLU A 34 24.27 -11.90 12.67
C GLU A 34 25.58 -12.69 12.68
N VAL A 35 25.58 -13.94 13.17
CA VAL A 35 26.48 -14.99 12.67
C VAL A 35 25.79 -16.36 12.81
N TYR A 36 25.28 -16.82 11.67
CA TYR A 36 25.20 -18.19 11.19
C TYR A 36 25.41 -19.33 12.20
N LEU A 37 24.31 -20.03 12.52
CA LEU A 37 24.36 -21.50 12.48
C LEU A 37 24.12 -21.91 11.03
N THR A 38 25.11 -21.69 10.16
CA THR A 38 25.18 -22.47 8.92
C THR A 38 25.48 -23.90 9.34
N CYS A 39 24.44 -24.72 9.49
CA CYS A 39 24.62 -26.15 9.34
C CYS A 39 25.04 -26.37 7.89
N GLN A 40 26.35 -26.57 7.69
CA GLN A 40 26.89 -27.11 6.46
C GLN A 40 26.28 -28.51 6.27
N LYS A 41 25.22 -28.62 5.45
CA LYS A 41 24.85 -29.80 4.64
C LYS A 41 23.46 -29.63 4.03
N GLU A 42 23.38 -29.74 2.70
CA GLU A 42 22.14 -29.82 1.89
C GLU A 42 21.18 -28.63 1.99
N TYR A 43 20.62 -28.21 0.85
CA TYR A 43 19.69 -27.07 0.72
C TYR A 43 18.55 -27.11 1.76
N ASN A 44 18.10 -28.31 2.13
CA ASN A 44 17.07 -28.54 3.12
C ASN A 44 17.47 -28.04 4.54
N GLU A 45 18.71 -28.24 5.03
CA GLU A 45 19.09 -27.80 6.38
C GLU A 45 19.19 -26.27 6.49
N ILE A 46 19.57 -25.57 5.42
CA ILE A 46 19.65 -24.10 5.45
C ILE A 46 18.25 -23.53 5.64
N VAL A 47 17.27 -24.01 4.87
CA VAL A 47 15.86 -23.61 4.99
C VAL A 47 15.29 -24.02 6.36
N TYR A 48 15.56 -25.24 6.84
CA TYR A 48 15.13 -25.68 8.17
C TYR A 48 15.79 -24.89 9.30
N SER A 49 17.04 -24.45 9.15
CA SER A 49 17.72 -23.59 10.13
C SER A 49 17.00 -22.25 10.28
N LYS A 50 16.56 -21.64 9.16
CA LYS A 50 15.79 -20.39 9.18
C LYS A 50 14.40 -20.60 9.79
N LEU A 51 13.75 -21.73 9.53
CA LEU A 51 12.47 -22.07 10.16
C LEU A 51 12.60 -22.27 11.67
N ARG A 52 13.67 -22.92 12.15
CA ARG A 52 13.98 -23.02 13.59
C ARG A 52 14.11 -21.62 14.21
N LEU A 53 14.78 -20.69 13.52
CA LEU A 53 14.92 -19.30 14.00
C LEU A 53 13.59 -18.56 14.08
N ILE A 54 12.65 -18.78 13.15
CA ILE A 54 11.29 -18.23 13.27
C ILE A 54 10.63 -18.73 14.57
N ILE A 55 10.66 -20.04 14.82
CA ILE A 55 10.03 -20.62 16.01
C ILE A 55 10.70 -20.09 17.30
N MET A 56 12.03 -19.97 17.31
CA MET A 56 12.74 -19.43 18.48
C MET A 56 12.47 -17.94 18.68
N SER A 57 12.43 -17.14 17.60
CA SER A 57 12.06 -15.71 17.69
C SER A 57 10.63 -15.54 18.20
N PHE A 58 9.68 -16.36 17.75
CA PHE A 58 8.31 -16.33 18.25
C PHE A 58 8.22 -16.55 19.77
N LEU A 59 9.09 -17.39 20.32
CA LEU A 59 9.08 -17.73 21.75
C LEU A 59 9.82 -16.73 22.63
N PHE A 60 10.93 -16.20 22.15
CA PHE A 60 11.87 -15.47 22.99
C PHE A 60 12.04 -13.99 22.61
N LYS A 61 11.86 -13.62 21.33
CA LYS A 61 11.96 -12.25 20.83
C LYS A 61 10.96 -12.01 19.68
N PRO A 62 9.67 -11.81 20.00
CA PRO A 62 8.64 -11.64 18.97
C PRO A 62 8.88 -10.40 18.09
N GLU A 63 9.67 -9.43 18.55
CA GLU A 63 10.01 -8.20 17.83
C GLU A 63 10.75 -8.45 16.50
N ILE A 64 11.61 -9.47 16.44
CA ILE A 64 12.38 -9.80 15.23
C ILE A 64 11.70 -10.87 14.36
N LEU A 65 10.51 -11.35 14.75
CA LEU A 65 9.83 -12.45 14.07
C LEU A 65 9.62 -12.16 12.58
N ILE A 66 9.15 -10.95 12.25
CA ILE A 66 8.87 -10.55 10.87
C ILE A 66 10.15 -10.56 10.05
N GLU A 67 11.26 -10.07 10.60
CA GLU A 67 12.58 -10.09 9.94
C GLU A 67 13.03 -11.52 9.66
N LYS A 68 12.89 -12.44 10.62
CA LYS A 68 13.26 -13.84 10.45
C LYS A 68 12.33 -14.62 9.51
N CYS A 69 11.06 -14.23 9.42
CA CYS A 69 10.18 -14.71 8.38
C CYS A 69 10.67 -14.29 6.98
N TRP A 70 11.13 -13.04 6.82
CA TRP A 70 11.71 -12.60 5.55
C TRP A 70 12.99 -13.36 5.20
N ASP A 71 13.91 -13.55 6.15
CA ASP A 71 15.14 -14.32 5.92
C ASP A 71 14.84 -15.76 5.46
N TYR A 72 13.75 -16.36 5.96
CA TYR A 72 13.30 -17.68 5.54
C TYR A 72 12.72 -17.67 4.13
N VAL A 73 11.87 -16.68 3.80
CA VAL A 73 11.25 -16.57 2.48
C VAL A 73 12.31 -16.33 1.40
N GLU A 74 13.28 -15.43 1.64
CA GLU A 74 14.39 -15.20 0.72
C GLU A 74 15.19 -16.48 0.48
N CYS A 75 15.51 -17.22 1.55
CA CYS A 75 16.23 -18.48 1.45
C CYS A 75 15.43 -19.58 0.76
N ALA A 76 14.10 -19.63 0.94
CA ALA A 76 13.25 -20.66 0.38
C ALA A 76 12.95 -20.43 -1.11
N LEU A 77 12.79 -19.16 -1.51
CA LEU A 77 12.45 -18.74 -2.87
C LEU A 77 13.67 -18.37 -3.72
N ASP A 78 14.86 -18.29 -3.12
CA ASP A 78 16.11 -17.85 -3.77
C ASP A 78 15.92 -16.51 -4.51
N SER A 79 15.23 -15.58 -3.83
CA SER A 79 14.84 -14.28 -4.38
C SER A 79 15.11 -13.19 -3.34
N ASP A 80 15.61 -12.05 -3.79
CA ASP A 80 15.89 -10.91 -2.91
C ASP A 80 14.59 -10.32 -2.34
N ARG A 81 14.59 -9.96 -1.05
CA ARG A 81 13.46 -9.27 -0.39
C ARG A 81 13.03 -8.01 -1.12
N ASN A 82 13.96 -7.31 -1.74
CA ASN A 82 13.64 -6.12 -2.51
C ASN A 82 12.83 -6.46 -3.75
N GLU A 83 13.14 -7.53 -4.48
CA GLU A 83 12.35 -7.96 -5.65
C GLU A 83 10.96 -8.45 -5.24
N LEU A 84 10.89 -9.22 -4.14
CA LEU A 84 9.62 -9.67 -3.56
C LEU A 84 8.74 -8.50 -3.08
N ARG A 85 9.35 -7.39 -2.63
CA ARG A 85 8.65 -6.16 -2.22
C ARG A 85 8.37 -5.20 -3.38
N GLN A 86 9.24 -5.14 -4.39
CA GLN A 86 9.21 -4.19 -5.51
C GLN A 86 8.35 -4.68 -6.68
N HIS A 87 7.33 -5.48 -6.41
CA HIS A 87 6.22 -5.57 -7.36
C HIS A 87 5.46 -4.24 -7.30
N THR A 88 6.03 -3.20 -7.92
CA THR A 88 5.36 -1.94 -8.18
C THR A 88 4.09 -2.28 -8.94
N CYS A 89 2.95 -2.07 -8.30
CA CYS A 89 1.65 -2.34 -8.89
C CYS A 89 1.45 -1.32 -10.00
N ASN A 90 1.80 -1.66 -11.24
CA ASN A 90 1.45 -0.82 -12.38
C ASN A 90 -0.04 -0.98 -12.64
N LEU A 91 -0.82 -0.08 -12.04
CA LEU A 91 -2.28 -0.08 -12.15
C LEU A 91 -2.75 -0.04 -13.61
N GLU A 92 -2.02 0.68 -14.46
CA GLU A 92 -2.32 0.78 -15.89
C GLU A 92 -2.20 -0.58 -16.60
N ASP A 93 -1.07 -1.27 -16.41
CA ASP A 93 -0.86 -2.60 -17.01
C ASP A 93 -1.90 -3.60 -16.52
N ILE A 94 -2.25 -3.56 -15.23
CA ILE A 94 -3.26 -4.47 -14.67
C ILE A 94 -4.63 -4.21 -15.31
N ILE A 95 -5.06 -2.95 -15.42
CA ILE A 95 -6.36 -2.62 -16.02
C ILE A 95 -6.41 -3.04 -17.50
N LEU A 96 -5.34 -2.79 -18.24
CA LEU A 96 -5.30 -3.06 -19.68
C LEU A 96 -5.17 -4.54 -20.01
N THR A 97 -4.32 -5.28 -19.28
CA THR A 97 -3.94 -6.66 -19.64
C THR A 97 -4.66 -7.73 -18.82
N GLN A 98 -5.00 -7.45 -17.55
CA GLN A 98 -5.46 -8.48 -16.62
C GLN A 98 -6.93 -8.36 -16.20
N VAL A 99 -7.53 -7.17 -16.33
CA VAL A 99 -8.96 -6.95 -16.06
C VAL A 99 -9.77 -7.32 -17.30
N THR A 100 -10.82 -8.10 -17.11
CA THR A 100 -11.70 -8.54 -18.21
C THR A 100 -13.07 -7.88 -18.09
N ASN A 101 -13.88 -7.98 -19.15
CA ASN A 101 -15.27 -7.52 -19.12
C ASN A 101 -16.14 -8.29 -18.10
N ASN A 102 -15.75 -9.51 -17.74
CA ASN A 102 -16.47 -10.37 -16.82
C ASN A 102 -15.98 -10.28 -15.39
N SER A 103 -14.77 -9.79 -15.11
CA SER A 103 -14.26 -9.63 -13.75
C SER A 103 -13.95 -8.17 -13.48
N PRO A 104 -14.79 -7.47 -12.69
CA PRO A 104 -14.55 -6.07 -12.36
C PRO A 104 -13.30 -5.93 -11.50
N LEU A 105 -12.70 -4.75 -11.56
CA LEU A 105 -11.62 -4.37 -10.68
C LEU A 105 -12.20 -3.75 -9.41
N LEU A 106 -11.98 -4.37 -8.26
CA LEU A 106 -12.37 -3.86 -6.95
C LEU A 106 -11.14 -3.27 -6.24
N LEU A 107 -11.19 -1.98 -5.99
CA LEU A 107 -10.13 -1.20 -5.37
C LEU A 107 -10.48 -0.90 -3.92
N PHE A 108 -9.75 -1.52 -3.00
CA PHE A 108 -9.79 -1.12 -1.61
C PHE A 108 -8.82 0.02 -1.38
N SER A 109 -9.31 1.10 -0.81
CA SER A 109 -8.47 2.23 -0.42
C SER A 109 -8.51 2.40 1.09
N ALA A 110 -7.33 2.57 1.69
CA ALA A 110 -7.23 3.00 3.08
C ALA A 110 -7.86 4.39 3.28
N SER A 111 -8.29 4.69 4.50
CA SER A 111 -8.88 6.00 4.81
C SER A 111 -7.92 7.14 4.46
N GLY A 112 -8.40 8.06 3.63
CA GLY A 112 -7.64 9.20 3.14
C GLY A 112 -6.68 8.96 1.98
N TYR A 113 -6.70 7.77 1.39
CA TYR A 113 -6.13 7.52 0.08
C TYR A 113 -7.28 7.32 -0.93
N ASP A 114 -7.27 8.06 -2.04
CA ASP A 114 -8.26 7.89 -3.11
C ASP A 114 -7.54 7.54 -4.42
N VAL A 115 -7.67 6.27 -4.82
CA VAL A 115 -7.07 5.73 -6.04
C VAL A 115 -7.75 6.28 -7.29
N THR A 116 -8.94 6.85 -7.18
CA THR A 116 -9.72 7.22 -8.35
C THR A 116 -9.02 8.26 -9.22
N ARG A 117 -8.27 9.18 -8.60
CA ARG A 117 -7.48 10.19 -9.34
C ARG A 117 -6.44 9.54 -10.26
N GLN A 118 -5.82 8.44 -9.85
CA GLN A 118 -4.86 7.72 -10.69
C GLN A 118 -5.55 7.09 -11.90
N ILE A 119 -6.76 6.57 -11.71
CA ILE A 119 -7.57 6.01 -12.81
C ILE A 119 -7.93 7.11 -13.82
N ASP A 120 -8.35 8.27 -13.33
CA ASP A 120 -8.68 9.43 -14.17
C ASP A 120 -7.44 9.89 -14.98
N MET A 121 -6.25 9.90 -14.36
CA MET A 121 -4.97 10.20 -15.04
C MET A 121 -4.59 9.15 -16.09
N ILE A 122 -4.79 7.86 -15.80
CA ILE A 122 -4.53 6.78 -16.77
C ILE A 122 -5.45 6.93 -17.98
N ALA A 123 -6.72 7.24 -17.73
CA ALA A 123 -7.69 7.44 -18.80
C ALA A 123 -7.35 8.62 -19.69
N SER A 124 -6.99 9.76 -19.10
CA SER A 124 -6.62 10.95 -19.85
C SER A 124 -5.36 10.70 -20.68
N THR A 125 -4.36 10.02 -20.12
CA THR A 125 -3.11 9.67 -20.82
C THR A 125 -3.36 8.74 -22.02
N ARG A 126 -4.33 7.83 -21.89
CA ARG A 126 -4.69 6.86 -22.94
C ARG A 126 -5.83 7.31 -23.86
N ASN A 127 -6.38 8.51 -23.67
CA ASN A 127 -7.58 9.00 -24.36
C ASN A 127 -8.78 8.02 -24.25
N ILE A 128 -8.97 7.41 -23.08
CA ILE A 128 -10.08 6.50 -22.79
C ILE A 128 -11.21 7.28 -22.11
N GLU A 129 -12.42 7.18 -22.64
CA GLU A 129 -13.60 7.76 -22.00
C GLU A 129 -14.03 6.93 -20.78
N ILE A 130 -14.05 7.57 -19.61
CA ILE A 130 -14.55 7.00 -18.36
C ILE A 130 -15.83 7.71 -17.92
N ASN A 131 -16.82 6.92 -17.51
CA ASN A 131 -17.98 7.42 -16.80
C ASN A 131 -17.82 7.15 -15.30
N SER A 132 -17.79 8.20 -14.47
CA SER A 132 -17.67 8.07 -13.02
C SER A 132 -18.98 8.38 -12.31
N VAL A 133 -19.36 7.56 -11.33
CA VAL A 133 -20.52 7.77 -10.45
C VAL A 133 -20.11 7.54 -9.01
N ALA A 134 -20.42 8.48 -8.12
CA ALA A 134 -20.23 8.30 -6.69
C ALA A 134 -21.53 7.82 -6.03
N MET A 135 -21.45 6.69 -5.32
CA MET A 135 -22.57 6.16 -4.56
C MET A 135 -22.79 6.97 -3.29
N GLY A 136 -24.05 7.07 -2.87
CA GLY A 136 -24.45 7.76 -1.63
C GLY A 136 -25.86 8.34 -1.65
N SER A 137 -26.49 8.42 -2.82
CA SER A 137 -27.87 8.87 -2.99
C SER A 137 -28.71 7.85 -3.77
N ASN A 138 -30.03 7.90 -3.63
CA ASN A 138 -30.93 7.02 -4.41
C ASN A 138 -30.84 7.31 -5.92
N GLU A 139 -30.59 8.57 -6.29
CA GLU A 139 -30.37 8.98 -7.69
C GLU A 139 -29.09 8.34 -8.26
N SER A 140 -28.01 8.28 -7.47
CA SER A 140 -26.74 7.68 -7.90
C SER A 140 -26.87 6.20 -8.28
N VAL A 141 -27.79 5.47 -7.63
CA VAL A 141 -28.08 4.06 -7.93
C VAL A 141 -28.72 3.90 -9.31
N LEU A 142 -29.76 4.69 -9.60
CA LEU A 142 -30.44 4.67 -10.90
C LEU A 142 -29.49 5.13 -12.03
N GLN A 143 -28.72 6.17 -11.76
CA GLN A 143 -27.74 6.69 -12.70
C GLN A 143 -26.65 5.65 -13.00
N ALA A 144 -26.11 4.98 -11.98
CA ALA A 144 -25.11 3.93 -12.14
C ALA A 144 -25.65 2.79 -13.02
N ASP A 145 -26.88 2.32 -12.80
CA ASP A 145 -27.46 1.26 -13.62
C ASP A 145 -27.63 1.64 -15.09
N SER A 146 -28.05 2.88 -15.35
CA SER A 146 -28.18 3.40 -16.72
C SER A 146 -26.83 3.52 -17.44
N ILE A 147 -25.82 4.03 -16.74
CA ILE A 147 -24.47 4.22 -17.26
C ILE A 147 -23.81 2.87 -17.53
N ILE A 148 -23.93 1.91 -16.62
CA ILE A 148 -23.38 0.57 -16.78
C ILE A 148 -24.01 -0.11 -18.00
N ASN A 149 -25.33 -0.04 -18.16
CA ASN A 149 -26.00 -0.62 -19.33
C ASN A 149 -25.51 0.01 -20.65
N ASN A 150 -25.31 1.32 -20.68
CA ASN A 150 -24.76 2.00 -21.86
C ASN A 150 -23.31 1.59 -22.13
N CYS A 151 -22.47 1.53 -21.08
CA CYS A 151 -21.06 1.19 -21.23
C CYS A 151 -20.85 -0.28 -21.62
N ILE A 152 -21.71 -1.19 -21.15
CA ILE A 152 -21.73 -2.59 -21.59
C ILE A 152 -21.96 -2.68 -23.10
N LYS A 153 -22.90 -1.89 -23.64
CA LYS A 153 -23.22 -1.88 -25.08
C LYS A 153 -22.09 -1.29 -25.92
N TYR A 154 -21.53 -0.15 -25.49
CA TYR A 154 -20.53 0.60 -26.27
C TYR A 154 -19.07 0.23 -25.95
N GLY A 155 -18.81 -0.64 -24.97
CA GLY A 155 -17.46 -1.02 -24.56
C GLY A 155 -16.68 0.09 -23.89
N LYS A 156 -17.35 0.91 -23.05
CA LYS A 156 -16.72 2.03 -22.32
C LYS A 156 -16.36 1.64 -20.89
N TRP A 157 -15.52 2.44 -20.25
CA TRP A 157 -15.10 2.21 -18.87
C TRP A 157 -16.04 2.91 -17.89
N VAL A 158 -16.30 2.26 -16.76
CA VAL A 158 -17.13 2.80 -15.68
C VAL A 158 -16.38 2.70 -14.35
N VAL A 159 -16.36 3.81 -13.61
CA VAL A 159 -15.81 3.86 -12.26
C VAL A 159 -16.94 4.19 -11.28
N ILE A 160 -17.30 3.23 -10.43
CA ILE A 160 -18.27 3.43 -9.36
C ILE A 160 -17.53 3.65 -8.04
N LYS A 161 -17.64 4.87 -7.50
CA LYS A 161 -16.98 5.27 -6.27
C LYS A 161 -17.82 4.91 -5.05
N ASN A 162 -17.14 4.57 -3.95
CA ASN A 162 -17.74 4.37 -2.61
C ASN A 162 -18.85 3.31 -2.57
N VAL A 163 -18.66 2.16 -3.20
CA VAL A 163 -19.71 1.13 -3.32
C VAL A 163 -20.18 0.56 -1.97
N HIS A 164 -19.38 0.69 -0.91
CA HIS A 164 -19.77 0.35 0.46
C HIS A 164 -20.95 1.15 0.99
N LEU A 165 -21.26 2.31 0.40
CA LEU A 165 -22.44 3.11 0.74
C LEU A 165 -23.73 2.51 0.15
N ALA A 166 -23.64 1.54 -0.75
CA ALA A 166 -24.78 0.93 -1.45
C ALA A 166 -24.68 -0.61 -1.53
N ILE A 167 -24.55 -1.29 -0.37
CA ILE A 167 -24.34 -2.75 -0.28
C ILE A 167 -25.49 -3.55 -0.93
N SER A 168 -26.73 -3.11 -0.80
CA SER A 168 -27.87 -3.80 -1.44
C SER A 168 -27.79 -3.75 -2.97
N TRP A 169 -27.31 -2.64 -3.52
CA TRP A 169 -27.17 -2.44 -4.95
C TRP A 169 -26.04 -3.30 -5.53
N ILE A 170 -24.87 -3.34 -4.90
CA ILE A 170 -23.74 -4.12 -5.43
C ILE A 170 -24.04 -5.63 -5.49
N LYS A 171 -24.88 -6.14 -4.57
CA LYS A 171 -25.40 -7.53 -4.63
C LYS A 171 -26.25 -7.78 -5.88
N GLN A 172 -27.04 -6.80 -6.29
CA GLN A 172 -27.87 -6.90 -7.50
C GLN A 172 -27.01 -6.75 -8.76
N LEU A 173 -26.01 -5.86 -8.69
CA LEU A 173 -25.06 -5.63 -9.78
C LEU A 173 -24.29 -6.92 -10.14
N GLU A 174 -23.78 -7.64 -9.14
CA GLU A 174 -23.07 -8.92 -9.36
C GLU A 174 -23.88 -9.90 -10.20
N LYS A 175 -25.15 -10.12 -9.83
CA LYS A 175 -26.07 -10.95 -10.61
C LYS A 175 -26.27 -10.40 -12.02
N LYS A 176 -26.53 -9.10 -12.15
CA LYS A 176 -26.79 -8.45 -13.44
C LYS A 176 -25.61 -8.59 -14.40
N ILE A 177 -24.39 -8.39 -13.92
CA ILE A 177 -23.18 -8.50 -14.75
C ILE A 177 -23.00 -9.94 -15.21
N ASN A 178 -23.26 -10.95 -14.37
CA ASN A 178 -23.08 -12.35 -14.78
C ASN A 178 -24.01 -12.82 -15.92
N PHE A 179 -25.23 -12.27 -16.04
CA PHE A 179 -26.21 -12.71 -17.05
C PHE A 179 -26.22 -11.91 -18.36
N VAL A 180 -25.48 -10.80 -18.44
CA VAL A 180 -25.50 -9.91 -19.61
C VAL A 180 -24.28 -10.16 -20.49
N GLN A 181 -24.48 -10.28 -21.81
CA GLN A 181 -23.38 -10.27 -22.79
C GLN A 181 -22.75 -8.88 -22.86
N LYS A 182 -21.42 -8.82 -22.85
CA LYS A 182 -20.66 -7.57 -22.73
C LYS A 182 -19.72 -7.42 -23.89
N ASN A 183 -19.47 -6.17 -24.25
CA ASN A 183 -18.39 -5.83 -25.15
C ASN A 183 -17.03 -6.18 -24.50
N ASP A 184 -16.06 -6.66 -25.29
CA ASP A 184 -14.73 -7.04 -24.81
C ASP A 184 -13.92 -5.86 -24.26
N ASN A 185 -14.21 -4.63 -24.69
CA ASN A 185 -13.55 -3.41 -24.22
C ASN A 185 -14.18 -2.83 -22.94
N PHE A 186 -15.32 -3.36 -22.50
CA PHE A 186 -15.96 -2.92 -21.26
C PHE A 186 -15.06 -3.20 -20.05
N ARG A 187 -14.88 -2.20 -19.19
CA ARG A 187 -14.19 -2.35 -17.91
C ARG A 187 -15.04 -1.71 -16.82
N LEU A 188 -15.29 -2.46 -15.76
CA LEU A 188 -15.96 -1.98 -14.56
C LEU A 188 -14.95 -1.91 -13.43
N ILE A 189 -14.81 -0.71 -12.85
CA ILE A 189 -13.94 -0.45 -11.72
C ILE A 189 -14.80 0.03 -10.55
N LEU A 190 -14.61 -0.55 -9.38
CA LEU A 190 -15.36 -0.29 -8.17
C LEU A 190 -14.39 0.18 -7.09
N THR A 191 -14.68 1.27 -6.38
CA THR A 191 -13.85 1.72 -5.25
C THR A 191 -14.60 1.57 -3.93
N THR A 192 -13.87 1.11 -2.90
CA THR A 192 -14.42 0.88 -1.57
C THR A 192 -13.41 1.19 -0.47
N SER A 193 -13.90 1.41 0.75
CA SER A 193 -13.06 1.59 1.94
C SER A 193 -12.53 0.24 2.44
N MET A 194 -11.29 0.20 2.93
CA MET A 194 -10.69 -0.98 3.60
C MET A 194 -11.51 -1.53 4.77
N GLU A 195 -12.29 -0.67 5.44
CA GLU A 195 -13.11 -1.03 6.60
C GLU A 195 -14.50 -1.58 6.20
N SER A 196 -14.79 -1.64 4.91
CA SER A 196 -16.12 -2.02 4.41
C SER A 196 -16.34 -3.54 4.42
N ILE A 197 -17.55 -3.94 4.80
CA ILE A 197 -18.00 -5.34 4.73
C ILE A 197 -18.79 -5.51 3.43
N LEU A 198 -18.11 -6.05 2.41
CA LEU A 198 -18.74 -6.38 1.13
C LEU A 198 -19.23 -7.83 1.10
N PRO A 199 -20.26 -8.15 0.28
CA PRO A 199 -20.70 -9.52 0.09
C PRO A 199 -19.61 -10.38 -0.54
N ILE A 200 -19.44 -11.61 -0.05
CA ILE A 200 -18.36 -12.51 -0.51
C ILE A 200 -18.38 -12.77 -2.02
N ASN A 201 -19.57 -12.85 -2.62
CA ASN A 201 -19.70 -13.06 -4.06
C ASN A 201 -19.09 -11.92 -4.87
N VAL A 202 -19.20 -10.67 -4.39
CA VAL A 202 -18.56 -9.52 -5.03
C VAL A 202 -17.03 -9.67 -4.98
N LEU A 203 -16.50 -10.10 -3.85
CA LEU A 203 -15.06 -10.31 -3.67
C LEU A 203 -14.53 -11.41 -4.58
N LEU A 204 -15.23 -12.55 -4.67
CA LEU A 204 -14.85 -13.68 -5.52
C LEU A 204 -14.96 -13.37 -7.01
N PHE A 205 -15.94 -12.54 -7.38
CA PHE A 205 -16.21 -12.13 -8.74
C PHE A 205 -15.20 -11.07 -9.25
N SER A 206 -14.61 -10.31 -8.34
CA SER A 206 -13.76 -9.17 -8.67
C SER A 206 -12.28 -9.51 -8.57
N ARG A 207 -11.47 -8.88 -9.41
CA ARG A 207 -10.03 -8.77 -9.14
C ARG A 207 -9.83 -7.71 -8.06
N ILE A 208 -9.18 -8.08 -6.97
CA ILE A 208 -9.01 -7.19 -5.82
C ILE A 208 -7.62 -6.57 -5.87
N LEU A 209 -7.54 -5.24 -5.82
CA LEU A 209 -6.31 -4.53 -5.51
C LEU A 209 -6.50 -3.71 -4.24
N VAL A 210 -5.46 -3.74 -3.41
CA VAL A 210 -5.44 -3.07 -2.11
C VAL A 210 -4.41 -1.95 -2.18
N PHE A 211 -4.88 -0.73 -1.95
CA PHE A 211 -4.06 0.47 -1.91
C PHE A 211 -3.99 0.97 -0.48
N GLU A 212 -2.83 0.72 0.13
CA GLU A 212 -2.47 1.24 1.44
C GLU A 212 -1.49 2.39 1.30
N GLN A 213 -1.43 3.23 2.34
CA GLN A 213 -0.36 4.22 2.44
C GLN A 213 0.99 3.52 2.49
N THR A 214 1.98 4.06 1.77
CA THR A 214 3.35 3.57 1.78
C THR A 214 3.88 3.49 3.21
N ILE A 215 4.68 2.46 3.48
CA ILE A 215 5.29 2.24 4.80
C ILE A 215 6.65 2.93 4.80
N GLY A 216 6.97 3.61 5.90
CA GLY A 216 8.26 4.25 6.08
C GLY A 216 8.31 5.68 5.56
N ILE A 217 9.15 6.47 6.21
CA ILE A 217 9.31 7.91 5.92
C ILE A 217 9.81 8.11 4.49
N CYS A 218 10.83 7.36 4.06
CA CYS A 218 11.40 7.52 2.71
C CYS A 218 10.36 7.25 1.60
N GLY A 219 9.54 6.20 1.76
CA GLY A 219 8.47 5.88 0.81
C GLY A 219 7.41 6.98 0.75
N ASN A 220 6.97 7.46 1.91
CA ASN A 220 6.02 8.56 2.01
C ASN A 220 6.57 9.85 1.39
N VAL A 221 7.84 10.20 1.65
CA VAL A 221 8.48 11.39 1.08
C VAL A 221 8.56 11.27 -0.44
N MET A 222 9.05 10.14 -0.96
CA MET A 222 9.19 9.94 -2.41
C MET A 222 7.85 10.02 -3.14
N SER A 223 6.82 9.36 -2.60
CA SER A 223 5.47 9.37 -3.14
C SER A 223 4.88 10.79 -3.15
N ASN A 224 5.00 11.52 -2.04
CA ASN A 224 4.41 12.85 -1.89
C ASN A 224 5.20 13.97 -2.59
N LEU A 225 6.51 13.83 -2.75
CA LEU A 225 7.35 14.81 -3.46
C LEU A 225 6.96 14.90 -4.95
N SER A 226 6.46 13.80 -5.54
CA SER A 226 5.95 13.81 -6.91
C SER A 226 4.84 14.85 -7.12
N LEU A 227 4.03 15.12 -6.10
CA LEU A 227 3.01 16.18 -6.13
C LEU A 227 3.64 17.57 -6.22
N ALA A 228 4.71 17.82 -5.49
CA ALA A 228 5.43 19.09 -5.54
C ALA A 228 6.06 19.31 -6.93
N ILE A 229 6.67 18.26 -7.50
CA ILE A 229 7.29 18.29 -8.83
C ILE A 229 6.26 18.60 -9.93
N ASN A 230 5.08 17.97 -9.85
CA ASN A 230 4.01 18.16 -10.84
C ASN A 230 3.36 19.55 -10.80
N ARG A 231 3.56 20.32 -9.71
CA ARG A 231 2.92 21.63 -9.56
C ARG A 231 3.65 22.73 -10.32
N LYS A 232 4.98 22.81 -10.23
CA LYS A 232 5.77 23.88 -10.87
C LYS A 232 7.18 23.39 -11.21
N THR A 233 7.53 23.46 -12.50
CA THR A 233 8.85 23.03 -13.01
C THR A 233 9.97 24.05 -12.75
N GLN A 234 9.64 25.31 -12.47
CA GLN A 234 10.59 26.37 -12.14
C GLN A 234 9.99 27.28 -11.06
N MET A 235 10.30 27.02 -9.80
CA MET A 235 9.95 27.92 -8.69
C MET A 235 11.16 28.75 -8.29
N LEU A 236 11.04 30.07 -8.48
CA LEU A 236 11.88 31.06 -7.81
C LEU A 236 11.10 31.59 -6.61
N PRO A 237 11.75 31.79 -5.45
CA PRO A 237 13.17 31.60 -5.22
C PRO A 237 13.55 30.12 -4.97
N VAL A 238 14.83 29.77 -5.15
CA VAL A 238 15.36 28.39 -5.05
C VAL A 238 15.06 27.74 -3.69
N GLU A 239 14.98 28.52 -2.61
CA GLU A 239 14.66 28.04 -1.26
C GLU A 239 13.26 27.40 -1.16
N THR A 240 12.35 27.69 -2.10
CA THR A 240 10.99 27.13 -2.11
C THR A 240 11.00 25.60 -2.19
N TRP A 241 11.94 25.02 -2.95
CA TRP A 241 12.11 23.56 -3.02
C TRP A 241 12.54 22.97 -1.68
N ARG A 242 13.36 23.69 -0.91
CA ARG A 242 13.75 23.26 0.44
C ARG A 242 12.55 23.27 1.37
N LEU A 243 11.69 24.30 1.30
CA LEU A 243 10.46 24.36 2.09
C LEU A 243 9.49 23.23 1.72
N TYR A 244 9.31 22.95 0.42
CA TYR A 244 8.50 21.82 -0.03
C TYR A 244 9.01 20.48 0.50
N PHE A 245 10.33 20.27 0.51
CA PHE A 245 10.92 19.09 1.11
C PHE A 245 10.66 19.02 2.62
N ILE A 246 10.86 20.12 3.35
CA ILE A 246 10.64 20.18 4.81
C ILE A 246 9.17 19.90 5.15
N VAL A 247 8.22 20.50 4.43
CA VAL A 247 6.78 20.27 4.61
C VAL A 247 6.41 18.82 4.29
N THR A 248 6.95 18.27 3.20
CA THR A 248 6.72 16.86 2.81
C THR A 248 7.30 15.89 3.84
N TRP A 249 8.48 16.19 4.38
CA TRP A 249 9.12 15.43 5.44
C TRP A 249 8.29 15.45 6.72
N ALA A 250 7.83 16.64 7.14
CA ALA A 250 6.98 16.78 8.31
C ALA A 250 5.65 16.02 8.16
N HIS A 251 4.98 16.13 7.01
CA HIS A 251 3.78 15.38 6.69
C HIS A 251 4.02 13.87 6.75
N SER A 252 5.11 13.39 6.14
CA SER A 252 5.49 11.98 6.14
C SER A 252 5.79 11.47 7.56
N LEU A 253 6.41 12.29 8.40
CA LEU A 253 6.66 11.98 9.81
C LEU A 253 5.35 11.86 10.60
N PHE A 254 4.39 12.77 10.38
CA PHE A 254 3.09 12.73 11.06
C PHE A 254 2.30 11.49 10.70
N MET A 255 2.29 11.13 9.41
CA MET A 255 1.69 9.88 8.92
C MET A 255 2.35 8.65 9.57
N GLU A 256 3.68 8.60 9.61
CA GLU A 256 4.39 7.44 10.16
C GLU A 256 4.18 7.32 11.68
N ARG A 257 4.20 8.43 12.42
CA ARG A 257 3.87 8.46 13.86
C ARG A 257 2.45 7.98 14.13
N ASN A 258 1.51 8.22 13.23
CA ASN A 258 0.12 7.76 13.37
C ASN A 258 -0.01 6.23 13.40
N ARG A 259 0.93 5.50 12.77
CA ARG A 259 0.99 4.03 12.85
C ARG A 259 1.31 3.52 14.26
N TYR A 260 2.05 4.31 15.03
CA TYR A 260 2.49 3.96 16.39
C TYR A 260 1.53 4.47 17.49
N CYS A 261 0.26 4.75 17.16
CA CYS A 261 -0.76 5.09 18.17
C CYS A 261 -0.90 3.94 19.20
N PRO A 262 -0.92 4.21 20.53
CA PRO A 262 -1.03 5.52 21.17
C PRO A 262 0.30 6.22 21.53
N ILE A 263 1.46 5.64 21.19
CA ILE A 263 2.77 6.21 21.52
C ILE A 263 3.09 7.43 20.63
N GLY A 264 2.78 7.33 19.34
CA GLY A 264 3.02 8.41 18.38
C GLY A 264 2.07 9.60 18.55
N TRP A 265 0.79 9.31 18.80
CA TRP A 265 -0.30 10.25 18.99
C TRP A 265 -1.33 9.67 19.96
N SER A 266 -2.10 10.52 20.64
CA SER A 266 -3.16 10.10 21.56
C SER A 266 -4.30 9.35 20.86
N GLN A 267 -4.57 9.68 19.60
CA GLN A 267 -5.60 9.08 18.76
C GLN A 267 -5.10 8.94 17.32
N LYS A 268 -5.78 8.11 16.52
CA LYS A 268 -5.50 7.98 15.09
C LYS A 268 -6.05 9.21 14.35
N TYR A 269 -5.18 10.15 14.04
CA TYR A 269 -5.51 11.34 13.24
C TYR A 269 -5.40 11.02 11.75
N THR A 270 -6.28 11.56 10.92
CA THR A 270 -6.25 11.35 9.47
C THR A 270 -5.58 12.56 8.81
N PHE A 271 -4.34 12.36 8.36
CA PHE A 271 -3.61 13.33 7.54
C PHE A 271 -3.83 12.99 6.07
N TYR A 272 -4.47 13.89 5.33
CA TYR A 272 -4.80 13.67 3.92
C TYR A 272 -3.78 14.34 3.00
N GLN A 273 -3.69 13.83 1.78
CA GLN A 273 -2.89 14.45 0.72
C GLN A 273 -3.38 15.87 0.36
N SER A 274 -4.66 16.19 0.64
CA SER A 274 -5.21 17.54 0.51
C SER A 274 -4.57 18.52 1.48
N ASP A 275 -4.24 18.08 2.70
CA ASP A 275 -3.61 18.92 3.72
C ASP A 275 -2.19 19.30 3.28
N LEU A 276 -1.47 18.35 2.70
CA LEU A 276 -0.15 18.59 2.11
C LEU A 276 -0.24 19.56 0.92
N THR A 277 -1.24 19.38 0.05
CA THR A 277 -1.45 20.26 -1.10
C THR A 277 -1.74 21.70 -0.66
N TYR A 278 -2.58 21.85 0.35
CA TYR A 278 -2.88 23.15 0.95
C TYR A 278 -1.66 23.77 1.64
N ALA A 279 -0.84 22.96 2.31
CA ALA A 279 0.42 23.44 2.89
C ALA A 279 1.37 23.98 1.80
N PHE A 280 1.42 23.36 0.62
CA PHE A 280 2.15 23.93 -0.52
C PHE A 280 1.55 25.27 -0.99
N ASP A 281 0.22 25.41 -1.02
CA ASP A 281 -0.42 26.69 -1.37
C ASP A 281 -0.06 27.81 -0.38
N VAL A 282 0.04 27.48 0.91
CA VAL A 282 0.48 28.43 1.95
C VAL A 282 1.95 28.83 1.74
N VAL A 283 2.84 27.86 1.47
CA VAL A 283 4.24 28.14 1.14
C VAL A 283 4.33 29.03 -0.09
N ASP A 284 3.55 28.74 -1.14
CA ASP A 284 3.53 29.54 -2.37
C ASP A 284 3.11 30.99 -2.11
N SER A 285 2.03 31.17 -1.35
CA SER A 285 1.51 32.50 -1.01
C SER A 285 2.54 33.30 -0.20
N TRP A 286 3.14 32.66 0.81
CA TRP A 286 4.13 33.29 1.67
C TRP A 286 5.41 33.65 0.91
N MET A 287 5.94 32.72 0.12
CA MET A 287 7.12 32.97 -0.71
C MET A 287 6.85 34.04 -1.76
N SER A 288 5.67 34.07 -2.38
CA SER A 288 5.31 35.12 -3.35
C SER A 288 5.25 36.51 -2.71
N SER A 289 4.83 36.61 -1.44
CA SER A 289 4.80 37.89 -0.71
C SER A 289 6.20 38.44 -0.38
N LEU A 290 7.15 37.55 -0.10
CA LEU A 290 8.53 37.89 0.25
C LEU A 290 9.42 38.07 -1.00
N CYS A 291 9.09 37.31 -2.04
CA CYS A 291 9.79 37.27 -3.32
C CYS A 291 9.25 38.36 -4.25
N HIS A 292 9.84 39.55 -4.18
CA HIS A 292 9.67 40.59 -5.20
C HIS A 292 10.48 40.27 -6.49
N GLY A 293 10.34 39.05 -7.03
CA GLY A 293 11.08 38.60 -8.22
C GLY A 293 12.56 38.29 -7.97
N ARG A 294 12.92 37.89 -6.74
CA ARG A 294 14.29 37.51 -6.38
C ARG A 294 14.51 36.01 -6.59
N ASP A 295 15.67 35.65 -7.11
CA ASP A 295 15.99 34.24 -7.34
C ASP A 295 16.32 33.48 -6.06
N ASN A 296 16.80 34.18 -5.03
CA ASN A 296 17.15 33.62 -3.73
C ASN A 296 16.70 34.55 -2.59
N ILE A 297 16.36 33.96 -1.44
CA ILE A 297 15.99 34.68 -0.22
C ILE A 297 16.83 34.17 0.96
N ASP A 298 17.37 35.10 1.74
CA ASP A 298 18.07 34.81 2.99
C ASP A 298 17.14 34.08 3.97
N PRO A 299 17.49 32.89 4.52
CA PRO A 299 16.67 32.15 5.47
C PRO A 299 16.20 32.94 6.69
N ASN A 300 16.94 33.96 7.12
CA ASN A 300 16.50 34.81 8.24
C ASN A 300 15.37 35.78 7.88
N LYS A 301 15.09 35.94 6.58
CA LYS A 301 14.03 36.78 6.01
C LYS A 301 12.85 35.96 5.48
N ILE A 302 12.97 34.63 5.55
CA ILE A 302 11.90 33.67 5.29
C ILE A 302 11.07 33.61 6.58
#